data_AF-A0A167F1Z8-F1
#
_entry.id   AF-A0A167F1Z8-F1
#
_cell.length_a   1.000
_cell.length_b   1.000
_cell.length_c   1.000
_cell.angle_alpha   90.00
_cell.angle_beta   90.00
_cell.angle_gamma   90.00
#
_symmetry.space_group_name_H-M   'P 1'
#
loop_
_entity.id
_entity.type
_entity.pdbx_description
1 polymer ?
#
loop_
_entity_poly.entity_id
_entity_poly.type
_entity_poly.pdbx_seq_one_letter_code
_entity_poly.pdbx_strand_id
1 'polypeptide(L)'
;MAGKIPRQFIDDLLARTDIVELIDGRVGLKKAGKDYQACCPFHNEKSPSFTVSRDKQFYHCFGCGANGNAISFLMEYDKLEFVDAIEELAGMFNLEIPREQGLGGPQRSFEEKKSDYDLMMHTARFYQQQLNTHNNATQVQAYVKGRGLSEQTVSKFQIGYAPPEWDALLGKLARNPAQKQQLVELKLASEKTPGRQFDFFRDRLMFPIRDKRGRVIAFGGRVMGQDQGPKYLNSPETRIFHKSFELYGFYEAKQAHKKLEQVLIVEGYMDVVALSEYGIDYAVAALGTATTLEHMQTLFRNTDKVICCYDGDRAGRDAAWRALEHALPNLKDGKSLGFVFLPDGEDPDSLVQKEGKERFEKRLATADDYSKVLFSRLSEQCDLTTDAGKAKLLAEAVPLISKIPSEFYQESLLTTLARLIGRTREQLTAKLSSPKKQHNIERKFKVTPMRRAIGLLLQHPQLAHCVDYLPDLAHMQLPGMALFLRLQYTCLENAQYTTAHILESFRDTQDYEPLKKLATWQHNIHEEALEEEFKHTFKFIEDQCLNLRLETLLIKDKTEGLNSDERLECALLTQALGSRRTGQN
;
A
#
# COMPACT_ATOMS: atom_id res chain seq x y z
N MET A 1 1.17 13.03 -0.44
CA MET A 1 0.20 12.44 0.51
C MET A 1 -1.18 12.87 0.05
N ALA A 2 -2.01 11.94 -0.40
CA ALA A 2 -3.43 12.18 -0.61
C ALA A 2 -4.02 12.74 0.71
N GLY A 3 -4.87 13.76 0.63
CA GLY A 3 -5.37 14.52 1.79
C GLY A 3 -5.74 13.60 2.94
N LYS A 4 -5.05 13.76 4.08
CA LYS A 4 -5.22 12.91 5.26
C LYS A 4 -6.69 12.98 5.69
N ILE A 5 -7.34 11.84 5.77
CA ILE A 5 -8.66 11.75 6.39
C ILE A 5 -8.42 12.01 7.88
N PRO A 6 -9.12 12.98 8.52
CA PRO A 6 -8.94 13.29 9.92
C PRO A 6 -9.08 12.03 10.76
N ARG A 7 -8.11 11.83 11.65
CA ARG A 7 -8.07 10.65 12.50
C ARG A 7 -9.35 10.47 13.32
N GLN A 8 -9.90 11.56 13.83
CA GLN A 8 -11.17 11.57 14.54
C GLN A 8 -12.32 10.97 13.71
N PHE A 9 -12.37 11.23 12.40
CA PHE A 9 -13.39 10.63 11.53
C PHE A 9 -13.19 9.12 11.36
N ILE A 10 -11.94 8.67 11.25
CA ILE A 10 -11.63 7.24 11.15
C ILE A 10 -12.03 6.52 12.44
N ASP A 11 -11.73 7.15 13.60
CA ASP A 11 -12.13 6.64 14.91
C ASP A 11 -13.66 6.58 15.03
N ASP A 12 -14.38 7.66 14.67
CA ASP A 12 -15.85 7.69 14.67
C ASP A 12 -16.46 6.62 13.74
N LEU A 13 -15.83 6.39 12.59
CA LEU A 13 -16.27 5.38 11.63
C LEU A 13 -16.08 3.96 12.16
N LEU A 14 -14.95 3.68 12.81
CA LEU A 14 -14.71 2.42 13.50
C LEU A 14 -15.67 2.21 14.67
N ALA A 15 -15.97 3.25 15.45
CA ALA A 15 -16.92 3.20 16.56
C ALA A 15 -18.36 2.88 16.09
N ARG A 16 -18.74 3.32 14.89
CA ARG A 16 -20.05 3.05 14.28
C ARG A 16 -20.16 1.69 13.61
N THR A 17 -19.03 1.06 13.30
CA THR A 17 -18.99 -0.21 12.57
C THR A 17 -19.00 -1.38 13.55
N ASP A 18 -19.99 -2.29 13.46
CA ASP A 18 -19.86 -3.61 14.09
C ASP A 18 -19.12 -4.56 13.14
N ILE A 19 -17.89 -4.91 13.50
CA ILE A 19 -17.04 -5.82 12.74
C ILE A 19 -17.70 -7.20 12.55
N VAL A 20 -18.52 -7.67 13.50
CA VAL A 20 -19.20 -8.96 13.37
C VAL A 20 -20.21 -8.89 12.24
N GLU A 21 -21.04 -7.85 12.19
CA GLU A 21 -22.04 -7.66 11.13
C GLU A 21 -21.40 -7.45 9.76
N LEU A 22 -20.32 -6.66 9.72
CA LEU A 22 -19.56 -6.41 8.50
C LEU A 22 -18.99 -7.69 7.88
N ILE A 23 -18.42 -8.55 8.73
CA ILE A 23 -17.79 -9.81 8.31
C ILE A 23 -18.87 -10.87 8.03
N ASP A 24 -19.91 -10.99 8.85
CA ASP A 24 -20.98 -11.99 8.68
C ASP A 24 -21.69 -11.86 7.32
N GLY A 25 -21.84 -10.63 6.83
CA GLY A 25 -22.36 -10.35 5.48
C GLY A 25 -21.49 -10.88 4.33
N ARG A 26 -20.23 -11.26 4.58
CA ARG A 26 -19.27 -11.78 3.59
C ARG A 26 -18.83 -13.21 3.87
N VAL A 27 -18.73 -13.58 5.15
CA VAL A 27 -18.24 -14.86 5.65
C VAL A 27 -19.19 -15.30 6.75
N GLY A 28 -19.97 -16.36 6.51
CA GLY A 28 -20.97 -16.81 7.49
C GLY A 28 -20.33 -17.20 8.83
N LEU A 29 -20.51 -16.34 9.84
CA LEU A 29 -19.98 -16.49 11.18
C LEU A 29 -20.91 -17.34 12.04
N LYS A 30 -20.33 -18.13 12.95
CA LYS A 30 -21.05 -18.89 13.97
C LYS A 30 -20.61 -18.45 15.36
N LYS A 31 -21.57 -18.22 16.25
CA LYS A 31 -21.25 -17.83 17.63
C LYS A 31 -20.56 -18.97 18.38
N ALA A 32 -19.44 -18.67 19.04
CA ALA A 32 -18.62 -19.62 19.80
C ALA A 32 -18.15 -18.98 21.11
N GLY A 33 -18.95 -19.15 22.17
CA GLY A 33 -18.71 -18.47 23.45
C GLY A 33 -19.01 -16.97 23.37
N LYS A 34 -18.04 -16.13 23.76
CA LYS A 34 -18.13 -14.66 23.66
C LYS A 34 -17.81 -14.13 22.26
N ASP A 35 -17.06 -14.88 21.47
CA ASP A 35 -16.63 -14.50 20.12
C ASP A 35 -17.43 -15.25 19.03
N TYR A 36 -17.12 -14.94 17.78
CA TYR A 36 -17.66 -15.59 16.58
C TYR A 36 -16.55 -16.28 15.81
N GLN A 37 -16.87 -17.39 15.12
CA GLN A 37 -15.91 -18.20 14.39
C GLN A 37 -16.39 -18.58 12.98
N ALA A 38 -15.43 -18.72 12.06
CA ALA A 38 -15.64 -19.27 10.73
C ALA A 38 -14.36 -19.95 10.18
N CYS A 39 -14.48 -20.59 9.02
CA CYS A 39 -13.29 -20.92 8.23
C CYS A 39 -12.73 -19.61 7.66
N CYS A 40 -11.41 -19.48 7.71
CA CYS A 40 -10.72 -18.26 7.31
C CYS A 40 -10.91 -17.96 5.83
N PRO A 41 -11.30 -16.72 5.46
CA PRO A 41 -11.41 -16.33 4.06
C PRO A 41 -10.05 -16.09 3.40
N PHE A 42 -8.96 -16.01 4.17
CA PHE A 42 -7.63 -15.64 3.70
C PHE A 42 -6.71 -16.82 3.40
N HIS A 43 -7.10 -18.04 3.81
CA HIS A 43 -6.40 -19.26 3.47
C HIS A 43 -7.36 -20.44 3.46
N ASN A 44 -6.99 -21.54 2.79
CA ASN A 44 -7.88 -22.68 2.64
C ASN A 44 -7.74 -23.65 3.82
N GLU A 45 -8.81 -23.84 4.59
CA GLU A 45 -8.87 -24.75 5.74
C GLU A 45 -10.21 -25.48 5.83
N LYS A 46 -10.25 -26.59 6.58
CA LYS A 46 -11.48 -27.38 6.82
C LYS A 46 -12.09 -27.18 8.21
N SER A 47 -11.28 -26.73 9.16
CA SER A 47 -11.69 -26.47 10.54
C SER A 47 -11.70 -24.95 10.78
N PRO A 48 -12.72 -24.38 11.45
CA PRO A 48 -12.76 -22.96 11.75
C PRO A 48 -11.54 -22.50 12.58
N SER A 49 -10.71 -21.61 12.04
CA SER A 49 -9.65 -20.94 12.81
C SER A 49 -9.76 -19.42 12.82
N PHE A 50 -10.74 -18.85 12.11
CA PHE A 50 -10.99 -17.43 12.05
C PHE A 50 -11.93 -17.00 13.16
N THR A 51 -11.46 -16.19 14.10
CA THR A 51 -12.23 -15.68 15.24
C THR A 51 -12.45 -14.18 15.11
N VAL A 52 -13.67 -13.72 15.36
CA VAL A 52 -14.06 -12.31 15.37
C VAL A 52 -14.62 -11.96 16.74
N SER A 53 -14.04 -10.96 17.38
CA SER A 53 -14.46 -10.48 18.70
C SER A 53 -15.25 -9.18 18.57
N ARG A 54 -16.51 -9.21 19.03
CA ARG A 54 -17.39 -8.03 19.05
C ARG A 54 -16.88 -6.99 20.03
N ASP A 55 -16.43 -7.39 21.21
CA ASP A 55 -16.00 -6.45 22.25
C ASP A 55 -14.69 -5.75 21.85
N LYS A 56 -13.75 -6.50 21.26
CA LYS A 56 -12.48 -5.94 20.79
C LYS A 56 -12.58 -5.20 19.45
N GLN A 57 -13.69 -5.38 18.73
CA GLN A 57 -13.88 -4.95 17.34
C GLN A 57 -12.72 -5.39 16.42
N PHE A 58 -12.28 -6.65 16.59
CA PHE A 58 -11.05 -7.18 16.02
C PHE A 58 -11.20 -8.65 15.60
N TYR A 59 -10.57 -9.04 14.49
CA TYR A 59 -10.51 -10.42 14.02
C TYR A 59 -9.10 -10.99 14.08
N HIS A 60 -8.98 -12.30 14.26
CA HIS A 60 -7.73 -13.04 14.19
C HIS A 60 -7.94 -14.47 13.68
N CYS A 61 -7.10 -14.89 12.75
CA CYS A 61 -7.02 -16.25 12.25
C CYS A 61 -5.90 -17.03 12.95
N PHE A 62 -6.25 -18.07 13.70
CA PHE A 62 -5.27 -18.94 14.37
C PHE A 62 -4.53 -19.89 13.40
N GLY A 63 -5.05 -20.13 12.19
CA GLY A 63 -4.38 -20.90 11.14
C GLY A 63 -3.26 -20.13 10.43
N CYS A 64 -3.60 -19.04 9.72
CA CYS A 64 -2.64 -18.27 8.92
C CYS A 64 -2.10 -16.99 9.57
N GLY A 65 -2.61 -16.61 10.74
CA GLY A 65 -2.20 -15.38 11.45
C GLY A 65 -2.81 -14.08 10.92
N ALA A 66 -3.66 -14.10 9.88
CA ALA A 66 -4.36 -12.91 9.38
C ALA A 66 -5.20 -12.26 10.49
N ASN A 67 -5.09 -10.94 10.67
CA ASN A 67 -5.76 -10.24 11.76
C ASN A 67 -5.90 -8.73 11.51
N GLY A 68 -6.89 -8.09 12.12
CA GLY A 68 -7.14 -6.67 11.95
C GLY A 68 -8.51 -6.19 12.43
N ASN A 69 -8.82 -4.92 12.16
CA ASN A 69 -10.13 -4.30 12.40
C ASN A 69 -11.00 -4.33 11.11
N ALA A 70 -12.17 -3.68 11.15
CA ALA A 70 -13.09 -3.57 10.03
C ALA A 70 -12.44 -3.03 8.74
N ILE A 71 -11.61 -1.99 8.86
CA ILE A 71 -10.89 -1.40 7.71
C ILE A 71 -9.90 -2.42 7.14
N SER A 72 -9.07 -3.05 7.99
CA SER A 72 -8.13 -4.08 7.57
C SER A 72 -8.83 -5.26 6.90
N PHE A 73 -10.01 -5.67 7.39
CA PHE A 73 -10.79 -6.73 6.78
C PHE A 73 -11.21 -6.38 5.36
N LEU A 74 -11.77 -5.19 5.12
CA LEU A 74 -12.15 -4.74 3.77
C LEU A 74 -10.95 -4.63 2.83
N MET A 75 -9.83 -4.12 3.33
CA MET A 75 -8.59 -4.05 2.55
C MET A 75 -8.11 -5.43 2.11
N GLU A 76 -8.14 -6.42 3.01
CA GLU A 76 -7.62 -7.76 2.72
C GLU A 76 -8.63 -8.64 1.97
N TYR A 77 -9.90 -8.57 2.32
CA TYR A 77 -10.98 -9.40 1.76
C TYR A 77 -11.48 -8.84 0.42
N ASP A 78 -11.88 -7.57 0.38
CA ASP A 78 -12.39 -6.90 -0.83
C ASP A 78 -11.27 -6.33 -1.71
N LYS A 79 -10.00 -6.48 -1.31
CA LYS A 79 -8.81 -5.97 -2.01
C LYS A 79 -8.85 -4.45 -2.23
N LEU A 80 -9.43 -3.73 -1.27
CA LEU A 80 -9.55 -2.27 -1.30
C LEU A 80 -8.26 -1.59 -0.83
N GLU A 81 -7.97 -0.39 -1.35
CA GLU A 81 -7.01 0.50 -0.73
C GLU A 81 -7.61 1.12 0.54
N PHE A 82 -6.77 1.71 1.40
CA PHE A 82 -7.20 2.30 2.67
C PHE A 82 -8.32 3.35 2.50
N VAL A 83 -8.16 4.29 1.56
CA VAL A 83 -9.18 5.32 1.30
C VAL A 83 -10.47 4.70 0.77
N ASP A 84 -10.37 3.68 -0.10
CA ASP A 84 -11.55 2.98 -0.62
C ASP A 84 -12.27 2.21 0.47
N ALA A 85 -11.55 1.59 1.41
CA ALA A 85 -12.13 0.91 2.56
C ALA A 85 -12.86 1.90 3.49
N ILE A 86 -12.30 3.11 3.68
CA ILE A 86 -12.96 4.18 4.42
C ILE A 86 -14.21 4.68 3.66
N GLU A 87 -14.12 4.88 2.34
CA GLU A 87 -15.26 5.26 1.49
C GLU A 87 -16.37 4.22 1.51
N GLU A 88 -16.02 2.94 1.52
CA GLU A 88 -16.97 1.83 1.59
C GLU A 88 -17.70 1.83 2.95
N LEU A 89 -16.96 1.91 4.07
CA LEU A 89 -17.56 1.99 5.40
C LEU A 89 -18.41 3.25 5.58
N ALA A 90 -17.90 4.41 5.15
CA ALA A 90 -18.64 5.66 5.26
C ALA A 90 -19.94 5.60 4.44
N GLY A 91 -19.91 4.97 3.26
CA GLY A 91 -21.09 4.74 2.43
C GLY A 91 -22.16 3.89 3.10
N MET A 92 -21.79 2.87 3.89
CA MET A 92 -22.75 2.05 4.65
C MET A 92 -23.57 2.88 5.65
N PHE A 93 -22.99 3.96 6.17
CA PHE A 93 -23.63 4.85 7.15
C PHE A 93 -24.09 6.18 6.55
N ASN A 94 -24.00 6.36 5.22
CA ASN A 94 -24.25 7.62 4.52
C ASN A 94 -23.48 8.81 5.12
N LEU A 95 -22.22 8.59 5.53
CA LEU A 95 -21.36 9.61 6.10
C LEU A 95 -20.50 10.28 5.04
N GLU A 96 -20.37 11.60 5.12
CA GLU A 96 -19.39 12.34 4.33
C GLU A 96 -18.00 12.25 4.97
N ILE A 97 -16.98 11.98 4.15
CA ILE A 97 -15.60 11.85 4.63
C ILE A 97 -14.93 13.22 4.63
N PRO A 98 -14.64 13.82 5.80
CA PRO A 98 -13.81 15.01 5.86
C PRO A 98 -12.40 14.62 5.40
N ARG A 99 -11.75 15.49 4.63
CA ARG A 99 -10.32 15.38 4.29
C ARG A 99 -9.64 16.65 4.78
N GLU A 100 -8.52 16.52 5.51
CA GLU A 100 -7.71 17.67 5.92
C GLU A 100 -7.37 18.51 4.68
N GLN A 101 -7.54 19.83 4.81
CA GLN A 101 -7.32 20.77 3.73
C GLN A 101 -5.85 20.74 3.30
N GLY A 102 -5.56 19.97 2.24
CA GLY A 102 -4.49 20.33 1.34
C GLY A 102 -4.85 21.66 0.69
N LEU A 103 -3.87 22.56 0.57
CA LEU A 103 -4.00 23.85 -0.13
C LEU A 103 -4.64 23.65 -1.51
N GLY A 104 -5.96 23.90 -1.62
CA GLY A 104 -6.68 23.93 -2.90
C GLY A 104 -8.11 23.37 -2.90
N GLY A 105 -9.09 24.19 -2.53
CA GLY A 105 -10.49 24.09 -2.99
C GLY A 105 -11.51 23.56 -1.97
N PRO A 106 -12.79 24.00 -2.07
CA PRO A 106 -13.87 23.57 -1.18
C PRO A 106 -14.13 22.06 -1.28
N GLN A 107 -14.38 21.44 -0.12
CA GLN A 107 -14.78 20.02 0.02
C GLN A 107 -16.07 19.77 -0.76
N ARG A 108 -16.07 18.67 -1.54
CA ARG A 108 -17.20 18.28 -2.38
C ARG A 108 -17.91 17.05 -1.85
N SER A 109 -19.24 17.06 -1.91
CA SER A 109 -20.12 16.01 -1.38
C SER A 109 -19.95 14.68 -2.15
N PHE A 110 -20.44 13.59 -1.56
CA PHE A 110 -20.50 12.29 -2.24
C PHE A 110 -21.28 12.37 -3.57
N GLU A 111 -22.30 13.23 -3.63
CA GLU A 111 -23.12 13.46 -4.82
C GLU A 111 -22.29 14.11 -5.95
N GLU A 112 -21.37 15.01 -5.63
CA GLU A 112 -20.48 15.63 -6.61
C GLU A 112 -19.46 14.63 -7.18
N LYS A 113 -18.94 13.71 -6.36
CA LYS A 113 -18.08 12.61 -6.87
C LYS A 113 -18.84 11.66 -7.78
N LYS A 114 -20.07 11.29 -7.41
CA LYS A 114 -20.94 10.45 -8.26
C LYS A 114 -21.19 11.14 -9.61
N SER A 115 -21.45 12.44 -9.57
CA SER A 115 -21.59 13.27 -10.77
C SER A 115 -20.34 13.26 -11.65
N ASP A 116 -19.12 13.28 -11.08
CA ASP A 116 -17.87 13.21 -11.85
C ASP A 116 -17.72 11.88 -12.61
N TYR A 117 -17.99 10.74 -11.96
CA TYR A 117 -17.94 9.43 -12.62
C TYR A 117 -19.01 9.27 -13.70
N ASP A 118 -20.22 9.78 -13.44
CA ASP A 118 -21.32 9.77 -14.41
C ASP A 118 -20.96 10.61 -15.65
N LEU A 119 -20.35 11.78 -15.47
CA LEU A 119 -19.87 12.62 -16.56
C LEU A 119 -18.77 11.92 -17.37
N MET A 120 -17.78 11.31 -16.71
CA MET A 120 -16.73 10.54 -17.39
C MET A 120 -17.30 9.38 -18.22
N MET A 121 -18.27 8.65 -17.68
CA MET A 121 -18.95 7.58 -18.41
C MET A 121 -19.75 8.10 -19.61
N HIS A 122 -20.45 9.24 -19.47
CA HIS A 122 -21.12 9.88 -20.60
C HIS A 122 -20.13 10.36 -21.67
N THR A 123 -18.96 10.86 -21.28
CA THR A 123 -17.87 11.22 -22.20
C THR A 123 -17.34 10.00 -22.95
N ALA A 124 -17.11 8.87 -22.27
CA ALA A 124 -16.69 7.64 -22.93
C ALA A 124 -17.71 7.17 -23.98
N ARG A 125 -19.00 7.13 -23.61
CA ARG A 125 -20.10 6.78 -24.53
C ARG A 125 -20.19 7.73 -25.72
N PHE A 126 -19.99 9.03 -25.50
CA PHE A 126 -19.94 10.02 -26.58
C PHE A 126 -18.83 9.68 -27.57
N TYR A 127 -17.60 9.45 -27.11
CA TYR A 127 -16.50 9.09 -28.01
C TYR A 127 -16.74 7.77 -28.74
N GLN A 128 -17.30 6.75 -28.07
CA GLN A 128 -17.68 5.50 -28.73
C GLN A 128 -18.73 5.72 -29.83
N GLN A 129 -19.71 6.58 -29.60
CA GLN A 129 -20.72 6.92 -30.61
C GLN A 129 -20.05 7.60 -31.81
N GLN A 130 -19.16 8.56 -31.58
CA GLN A 130 -18.46 9.28 -32.65
C GLN A 130 -17.60 8.38 -33.53
N LEU A 131 -17.07 7.27 -32.99
CA LEU A 131 -16.34 6.28 -33.78
C LEU A 131 -17.19 5.68 -34.92
N ASN A 132 -18.51 5.67 -34.77
CA ASN A 132 -19.45 5.09 -35.73
C ASN A 132 -20.27 6.12 -36.51
N THR A 133 -20.54 7.28 -35.91
CA THR A 133 -21.51 8.24 -36.48
C THR A 133 -20.88 9.52 -37.02
N HIS A 134 -19.61 9.80 -36.70
CA HIS A 134 -18.96 11.02 -37.20
C HIS A 134 -18.75 10.96 -38.72
N ASN A 135 -18.66 12.11 -39.39
CA ASN A 135 -18.38 12.16 -40.83
C ASN A 135 -17.06 11.48 -41.22
N ASN A 136 -16.08 11.49 -40.30
CA ASN A 136 -14.78 10.81 -40.47
C ASN A 136 -14.77 9.34 -39.99
N ALA A 137 -15.91 8.79 -39.55
CA ALA A 137 -15.98 7.45 -38.95
C ALA A 137 -15.33 6.37 -39.83
N THR A 138 -15.60 6.38 -41.14
CA THR A 138 -15.01 5.41 -42.08
C THR A 138 -13.48 5.42 -42.06
N GLN A 139 -12.86 6.60 -42.01
CA GLN A 139 -11.41 6.74 -41.96
C GLN A 139 -10.84 6.25 -40.61
N VAL A 140 -11.49 6.60 -39.51
CA VAL A 140 -11.06 6.17 -38.16
C VAL A 140 -11.21 4.65 -38.01
N GLN A 141 -12.31 4.08 -38.49
CA GLN A 141 -12.53 2.64 -38.49
C GLN A 141 -11.52 1.90 -39.38
N ALA A 142 -11.18 2.45 -40.55
CA ALA A 142 -10.13 1.89 -41.40
C ALA A 142 -8.77 1.89 -40.68
N TYR A 143 -8.45 2.93 -39.92
CA TYR A 143 -7.24 2.99 -39.10
C TYR A 143 -7.25 1.94 -37.98
N VAL A 144 -8.36 1.79 -37.24
CA VAL A 144 -8.52 0.78 -36.18
C VAL A 144 -8.36 -0.64 -36.76
N LYS A 145 -8.97 -0.91 -37.92
CA LYS A 145 -8.79 -2.19 -38.64
C LYS A 145 -7.36 -2.40 -39.13
N GLY A 146 -6.71 -1.35 -39.64
CA GLY A 146 -5.30 -1.38 -40.02
C GLY A 146 -4.35 -1.63 -38.85
N ARG A 147 -4.81 -1.41 -37.62
CA ARG A 147 -4.14 -1.79 -36.37
C ARG A 147 -4.46 -3.20 -35.88
N GLY A 148 -5.25 -3.97 -36.64
CA GLY A 148 -5.61 -5.34 -36.29
C GLY A 148 -6.61 -5.46 -35.14
N LEU A 149 -7.29 -4.37 -34.75
CA LEU A 149 -8.23 -4.41 -33.62
C LEU A 149 -9.62 -4.84 -34.07
N SER A 150 -10.15 -5.89 -33.45
CA SER A 150 -11.51 -6.37 -33.69
C SER A 150 -12.57 -5.49 -33.02
N GLU A 151 -13.82 -5.60 -33.48
CA GLU A 151 -14.97 -4.94 -32.85
C GLU A 151 -15.16 -5.39 -31.40
N GLN A 152 -14.84 -6.65 -31.10
CA GLN A 152 -14.89 -7.19 -29.74
C GLN A 152 -13.89 -6.48 -28.83
N THR A 153 -12.65 -6.28 -29.29
CA THR A 153 -11.62 -5.57 -28.53
C THR A 153 -11.94 -4.09 -28.38
N VAL A 154 -12.42 -3.44 -29.45
CA VAL A 154 -12.91 -2.05 -29.42
C VAL A 154 -14.01 -1.88 -28.38
N SER A 155 -14.96 -2.83 -28.32
CA SER A 155 -16.04 -2.82 -27.33
C SER A 155 -15.51 -3.09 -25.91
N LYS A 156 -14.66 -4.12 -25.74
CA LYS A 156 -14.06 -4.52 -24.46
C LYS A 156 -13.36 -3.37 -23.77
N PHE A 157 -12.54 -2.61 -24.50
CA PHE A 157 -11.77 -1.46 -23.99
C PHE A 157 -12.49 -0.12 -24.13
N GLN A 158 -13.73 -0.12 -24.61
CA GLN A 158 -14.53 1.08 -24.87
C GLN A 158 -13.84 2.12 -25.76
N ILE A 159 -13.09 1.68 -26.76
CA ILE A 159 -12.36 2.58 -27.66
C ILE A 159 -13.35 3.47 -28.42
N GLY A 160 -13.03 4.76 -28.50
CA GLY A 160 -13.86 5.77 -29.14
C GLY A 160 -13.05 6.74 -30.00
N TYR A 161 -13.69 7.79 -30.51
CA TYR A 161 -13.07 8.84 -31.29
C TYR A 161 -13.46 10.22 -30.75
N ALA A 162 -12.47 11.07 -30.50
CA ALA A 162 -12.65 12.49 -30.23
C ALA A 162 -12.65 13.25 -31.56
N PRO A 163 -13.76 13.89 -31.95
CA PRO A 163 -13.86 14.66 -33.19
C PRO A 163 -12.86 15.83 -33.29
N PRO A 164 -12.57 16.35 -34.49
CA PRO A 164 -11.61 17.45 -34.67
C PRO A 164 -12.16 18.83 -34.25
N GLU A 165 -13.48 18.99 -34.11
CA GLU A 165 -14.12 20.25 -33.74
C GLU A 165 -13.65 20.74 -32.36
N TRP A 166 -13.71 22.07 -32.16
CA TRP A 166 -13.20 22.69 -30.94
C TRP A 166 -14.09 22.49 -29.71
N ASP A 167 -15.36 22.14 -29.89
CA ASP A 167 -16.37 22.11 -28.84
C ASP A 167 -17.40 20.98 -29.03
N ALA A 168 -17.05 19.89 -29.72
CA ALA A 168 -17.96 18.77 -29.96
C ALA A 168 -18.48 18.13 -28.65
N LEU A 169 -17.59 17.88 -27.69
CA LEU A 169 -17.92 17.34 -26.38
C LEU A 169 -18.68 18.37 -25.54
N LEU A 170 -18.16 19.60 -25.47
CA LEU A 170 -18.81 20.72 -24.76
C LEU A 170 -20.23 20.94 -25.25
N GLY A 171 -20.44 21.01 -26.56
CA GLY A 171 -21.76 21.20 -27.17
C GLY A 171 -22.72 20.04 -26.89
N LYS A 172 -22.21 18.81 -26.71
CA LYS A 172 -23.03 17.64 -26.44
C LYS A 172 -23.39 17.47 -24.96
N LEU A 173 -22.42 17.63 -24.06
CA LEU A 173 -22.56 17.27 -22.64
C LEU A 173 -22.77 18.46 -21.72
N ALA A 174 -22.37 19.67 -22.12
CA ALA A 174 -22.38 20.84 -21.26
C ALA A 174 -23.64 21.69 -21.46
N ARG A 175 -24.77 21.24 -20.89
CA ARG A 175 -26.09 21.90 -21.04
C ARG A 175 -26.26 23.13 -20.14
N ASN A 176 -25.45 23.24 -19.09
CA ASN A 176 -25.48 24.35 -18.15
C ASN A 176 -24.07 24.77 -17.72
N PRO A 177 -23.89 25.96 -17.09
CA PRO A 177 -22.59 26.46 -16.66
C PRO A 177 -21.86 25.54 -15.67
N ALA A 178 -22.58 24.83 -14.80
CA ALA A 178 -21.99 23.91 -13.84
C ALA A 178 -21.33 22.70 -14.52
N GLN A 179 -21.98 22.11 -15.52
CA GLN A 179 -21.43 21.01 -16.32
C GLN A 179 -20.22 21.45 -17.15
N LYS A 180 -20.25 22.68 -17.70
CA LYS A 180 -19.10 23.28 -18.38
C LYS A 180 -17.90 23.36 -17.46
N GLN A 181 -18.10 23.89 -16.25
CA GLN A 181 -17.06 23.98 -15.24
C GLN A 181 -16.55 22.60 -14.82
N GLN A 182 -17.44 21.63 -14.64
CA GLN A 182 -17.08 20.26 -14.28
C GLN A 182 -16.18 19.60 -15.34
N LEU A 183 -16.48 19.78 -16.63
CA LEU A 183 -15.63 19.30 -17.74
C LEU A 183 -14.22 19.90 -17.71
N VAL A 184 -14.09 21.19 -17.37
CA VAL A 184 -12.78 21.86 -17.24
C VAL A 184 -12.00 21.31 -16.06
N GLU A 185 -12.65 21.09 -14.93
CA GLU A 185 -11.98 20.57 -13.72
C GLU A 185 -11.56 19.11 -13.86
N LEU A 186 -12.36 18.31 -14.57
CA LEU A 186 -12.04 16.94 -14.98
C LEU A 186 -11.09 16.86 -16.18
N LYS A 187 -10.61 18.01 -16.67
CA LYS A 187 -9.62 18.13 -17.76
C LYS A 187 -10.08 17.49 -19.08
N LEU A 188 -11.39 17.46 -19.29
CA LEU A 188 -12.02 17.11 -20.57
C LEU A 188 -12.18 18.33 -21.48
N ALA A 189 -12.23 19.52 -20.89
CA ALA A 189 -12.16 20.81 -21.56
C ALA A 189 -11.01 21.65 -21.00
N SER A 190 -10.57 22.64 -21.77
CA SER A 190 -9.54 23.62 -21.41
C SER A 190 -10.07 25.03 -21.57
N GLU A 191 -9.60 25.93 -20.70
CA GLU A 191 -9.93 27.35 -20.74
C GLU A 191 -8.62 28.14 -20.73
N LYS A 192 -8.29 28.77 -21.87
CA LYS A 192 -7.09 29.62 -21.99
C LYS A 192 -7.39 31.10 -21.72
N THR A 193 -8.63 31.50 -21.93
CA THR A 193 -9.12 32.86 -21.73
C THR A 193 -10.49 32.76 -21.06
N PRO A 194 -10.79 33.59 -20.05
CA PRO A 194 -12.07 33.55 -19.35
C PRO A 194 -13.26 33.54 -20.33
N GLY A 195 -14.12 32.54 -20.21
CA GLY A 195 -15.32 32.36 -21.03
C GLY A 195 -15.09 31.63 -22.37
N ARG A 196 -13.84 31.34 -22.77
CA ARG A 196 -13.55 30.58 -24.01
C ARG A 196 -12.99 29.20 -23.67
N GLN A 197 -13.92 28.24 -23.57
CA GLN A 197 -13.64 26.84 -23.33
C GLN A 197 -13.62 26.05 -24.65
N PHE A 198 -12.76 25.05 -24.72
CA PHE A 198 -12.66 24.12 -25.85
C PHE A 198 -12.27 22.72 -25.38
N ASP A 199 -12.57 21.71 -26.19
CA ASP A 199 -12.31 20.31 -25.88
C ASP A 199 -10.80 20.04 -25.79
N PHE A 200 -10.39 19.32 -24.74
CA PHE A 200 -8.99 18.97 -24.51
C PHE A 200 -8.50 17.93 -25.53
N PHE A 201 -9.31 16.90 -25.78
CA PHE A 201 -9.03 15.87 -26.77
C PHE A 201 -9.73 16.20 -28.09
N ARG A 202 -8.96 16.25 -29.17
CA ARG A 202 -9.44 16.52 -30.52
C ARG A 202 -8.67 15.68 -31.54
N ASP A 203 -9.40 15.21 -32.55
CA ASP A 203 -8.93 14.33 -33.62
C ASP A 203 -8.07 13.16 -33.14
N ARG A 204 -8.59 12.42 -32.15
CA ARG A 204 -7.85 11.36 -31.45
C ARG A 204 -8.68 10.10 -31.32
N LEU A 205 -8.04 8.95 -31.52
CA LEU A 205 -8.55 7.67 -31.06
C LEU A 205 -8.44 7.64 -29.53
N MET A 206 -9.54 7.35 -28.86
CA MET A 206 -9.71 7.51 -27.42
C MET A 206 -9.71 6.16 -26.70
N PHE A 207 -8.95 6.09 -25.62
CA PHE A 207 -8.78 4.93 -24.76
C PHE A 207 -9.22 5.31 -23.34
N PRO A 208 -10.46 4.97 -22.93
CA PRO A 208 -10.92 5.21 -21.57
C PRO A 208 -10.06 4.46 -20.56
N ILE A 209 -9.62 5.16 -19.50
CA ILE A 209 -8.86 4.59 -18.41
C ILE A 209 -9.84 4.29 -17.28
N ARG A 210 -9.86 3.02 -16.86
CA ARG A 210 -10.77 2.53 -15.82
C ARG A 210 -10.03 2.26 -14.52
N ASP A 211 -10.67 2.60 -13.42
CA ASP A 211 -10.20 2.20 -12.10
C ASP A 211 -10.43 0.69 -11.87
N LYS A 212 -9.98 0.19 -10.71
CA LYS A 212 -10.15 -1.21 -10.29
C LYS A 212 -11.61 -1.69 -10.25
N ARG A 213 -12.58 -0.77 -10.15
CA ARG A 213 -14.03 -1.03 -10.11
C ARG A 213 -14.68 -0.95 -11.50
N GLY A 214 -13.95 -0.52 -12.52
CA GLY A 214 -14.43 -0.37 -13.90
C GLY A 214 -15.02 1.00 -14.22
N ARG A 215 -14.92 1.97 -13.31
CA ARG A 215 -15.38 3.35 -13.53
C ARG A 215 -14.38 4.08 -14.43
N VAL A 216 -14.87 4.81 -15.42
CA VAL A 216 -14.00 5.65 -16.26
C VAL A 216 -13.55 6.85 -15.45
N ILE A 217 -12.24 7.06 -15.36
CA ILE A 217 -11.64 8.12 -14.54
C ILE A 217 -10.74 9.07 -15.33
N ALA A 218 -10.31 8.66 -16.52
CA ALA A 218 -9.46 9.46 -17.40
C ALA A 218 -9.47 8.88 -18.82
N PHE A 219 -8.73 9.53 -19.73
CA PHE A 219 -8.57 9.08 -21.10
C PHE A 219 -7.11 9.18 -21.57
N GLY A 220 -6.68 8.19 -22.36
CA GLY A 220 -5.57 8.30 -23.30
C GLY A 220 -6.10 8.63 -24.69
N GLY A 221 -5.35 9.39 -25.48
CA GLY A 221 -5.75 9.84 -26.81
C GLY A 221 -4.60 9.77 -27.80
N ARG A 222 -4.75 8.96 -28.85
CA ARG A 222 -3.78 8.85 -29.94
C ARG A 222 -4.19 9.73 -31.12
N VAL A 223 -3.30 10.58 -31.60
CA VAL A 223 -3.58 11.48 -32.72
C VAL A 223 -3.87 10.71 -34.01
N MET A 224 -4.86 11.15 -34.79
CA MET A 224 -5.22 10.56 -36.08
C MET A 224 -4.54 11.28 -37.27
N GLY A 225 -4.45 12.61 -37.23
CA GLY A 225 -3.74 13.42 -38.23
C GLY A 225 -2.28 13.71 -37.87
N GLN A 226 -1.44 13.96 -38.88
CA GLN A 226 -0.12 14.57 -38.66
C GLN A 226 -0.34 16.06 -38.29
N ASP A 227 0.47 16.61 -37.39
CA ASP A 227 0.49 18.02 -36.95
C ASP A 227 -0.48 18.50 -35.84
N GLN A 228 -1.23 17.62 -35.16
CA GLN A 228 -2.12 18.01 -34.03
C GLN A 228 -1.53 17.77 -32.62
N GLY A 229 -0.23 17.99 -32.47
CA GLY A 229 0.50 17.85 -31.20
C GLY A 229 1.07 16.45 -30.95
N PRO A 230 1.21 16.02 -29.68
CA PRO A 230 1.92 14.78 -29.37
C PRO A 230 1.17 13.54 -29.89
N LYS A 231 1.93 12.53 -30.33
CA LYS A 231 1.43 11.23 -30.82
C LYS A 231 0.41 10.62 -29.86
N TYR A 232 0.71 10.70 -28.57
CA TYR A 232 -0.12 10.25 -27.46
C TYR A 232 -0.33 11.38 -26.47
N LEU A 233 -1.57 11.57 -26.00
CA LEU A 233 -1.95 12.57 -25.02
C LEU A 233 -2.77 11.88 -23.92
N ASN A 234 -2.33 12.00 -22.68
CA ASN A 234 -3.08 11.47 -21.53
C ASN A 234 -3.76 12.60 -20.78
N SER A 235 -4.89 12.31 -20.15
CA SER A 235 -5.50 13.22 -19.18
C SER A 235 -4.45 13.70 -18.16
N PRO A 236 -4.44 14.99 -17.82
CA PRO A 236 -3.72 15.47 -16.64
C PRO A 236 -4.28 14.85 -15.35
N GLU A 237 -3.54 15.00 -14.25
CA GLU A 237 -4.03 14.64 -12.91
C GLU A 237 -5.36 15.34 -12.61
N THR A 238 -6.29 14.61 -12.01
CA THR A 238 -7.59 15.14 -11.55
C THR A 238 -7.88 14.63 -10.14
N ARG A 239 -8.98 15.07 -9.55
CA ARG A 239 -9.42 14.57 -8.24
C ARG A 239 -9.90 13.11 -8.23
N ILE A 240 -10.15 12.51 -9.39
CA ILE A 240 -10.54 11.11 -9.54
C ILE A 240 -9.51 10.27 -10.32
N PHE A 241 -8.41 10.89 -10.77
CA PHE A 241 -7.39 10.21 -11.56
C PHE A 241 -5.98 10.60 -11.11
N HIS A 242 -5.25 9.59 -10.65
CA HIS A 242 -3.86 9.68 -10.24
C HIS A 242 -2.99 8.67 -10.98
N LYS A 243 -2.09 9.14 -11.86
CA LYS A 243 -1.28 8.26 -12.73
C LYS A 243 -0.44 7.27 -11.94
N SER A 244 0.05 7.67 -10.76
CA SER A 244 0.89 6.83 -9.90
C SER A 244 0.17 5.61 -9.33
N PHE A 245 -1.16 5.56 -9.35
CA PHE A 245 -1.95 4.46 -8.78
C PHE A 245 -2.62 3.59 -9.85
N GLU A 246 -2.90 4.18 -11.00
CA GLU A 246 -3.71 3.53 -12.03
C GLU A 246 -2.86 2.82 -13.08
N LEU A 247 -3.32 1.63 -13.47
CA LEU A 247 -2.73 0.80 -14.51
C LEU A 247 -3.79 0.52 -15.58
N TYR A 248 -3.54 0.97 -16.80
CA TYR A 248 -4.44 0.68 -17.92
C TYR A 248 -4.48 -0.83 -18.18
N GLY A 249 -5.66 -1.39 -18.47
CA GLY A 249 -5.85 -2.82 -18.68
C GLY A 249 -6.05 -3.64 -17.42
N PHE A 250 -5.82 -3.06 -16.22
CA PHE A 250 -5.86 -3.83 -14.98
C PHE A 250 -7.28 -4.31 -14.64
N TYR A 251 -8.30 -3.47 -14.87
CA TYR A 251 -9.69 -3.87 -14.69
C TYR A 251 -10.05 -5.02 -15.63
N GLU A 252 -9.68 -4.89 -16.90
CA GLU A 252 -9.94 -5.87 -17.97
C GLU A 252 -9.27 -7.20 -17.67
N ALA A 253 -8.03 -7.17 -17.18
CA ALA A 253 -7.30 -8.37 -16.75
C ALA A 253 -8.00 -9.07 -15.58
N LYS A 254 -8.51 -8.31 -14.60
CA LYS A 254 -9.29 -8.88 -13.48
C LYS A 254 -10.65 -9.44 -13.91
N GLN A 255 -11.27 -8.88 -14.95
CA GLN A 255 -12.50 -9.44 -15.49
C GLN A 255 -12.25 -10.73 -16.28
N ALA A 256 -11.13 -10.82 -17.00
CA ALA A 256 -10.74 -12.01 -17.75
C ALA A 256 -10.31 -13.16 -16.83
N HIS A 257 -9.71 -12.85 -15.68
CA HIS A 257 -9.11 -13.85 -14.79
C HIS A 257 -9.58 -13.69 -13.33
N LYS A 258 -10.23 -14.74 -12.78
CA LYS A 258 -10.59 -14.80 -11.34
C LYS A 258 -9.37 -14.70 -10.43
N LYS A 259 -8.25 -15.32 -10.85
CA LYS A 259 -6.95 -15.24 -10.21
C LYS A 259 -5.92 -15.01 -11.31
N LEU A 260 -5.15 -13.93 -11.19
CA LEU A 260 -4.06 -13.63 -12.11
C LEU A 260 -2.84 -14.47 -11.71
N GLU A 261 -2.46 -15.43 -12.55
CA GLU A 261 -1.24 -16.23 -12.33
C GLU A 261 0.03 -15.42 -12.60
N GLN A 262 -0.04 -14.50 -13.57
CA GLN A 262 1.00 -13.55 -13.88
C GLN A 262 0.38 -12.25 -14.40
N VAL A 263 1.13 -11.15 -14.30
CA VAL A 263 0.79 -9.87 -14.96
C VAL A 263 1.99 -9.40 -15.76
N LEU A 264 1.71 -8.88 -16.96
CA LEU A 264 2.70 -8.35 -17.89
C LEU A 264 2.60 -6.81 -17.90
N ILE A 265 3.65 -6.10 -17.51
CA ILE A 265 3.73 -4.65 -17.62
C ILE A 265 4.33 -4.29 -18.97
N VAL A 266 3.65 -3.42 -19.72
CA VAL A 266 4.09 -2.83 -20.99
C VAL A 266 4.01 -1.30 -20.94
N GLU A 267 4.49 -0.61 -21.98
CA GLU A 267 4.65 0.84 -21.97
C GLU A 267 3.37 1.62 -22.32
N GLY A 268 2.57 1.10 -23.26
CA GLY A 268 1.44 1.83 -23.83
C GLY A 268 0.10 1.11 -23.76
N TYR A 269 -0.97 1.88 -23.88
CA TYR A 269 -2.33 1.34 -24.02
C TYR A 269 -2.50 0.54 -25.31
N MET A 270 -1.85 0.94 -26.41
CA MET A 270 -1.89 0.16 -27.65
C MET A 270 -1.29 -1.23 -27.47
N ASP A 271 -0.19 -1.35 -26.71
CA ASP A 271 0.43 -2.64 -26.40
C ASP A 271 -0.54 -3.54 -25.64
N VAL A 272 -1.20 -3.01 -24.60
CA VAL A 272 -2.20 -3.75 -23.82
C VAL A 272 -3.36 -4.22 -24.70
N VAL A 273 -3.90 -3.32 -25.53
CA VAL A 273 -5.05 -3.62 -26.40
C VAL A 273 -4.66 -4.66 -27.46
N ALA A 274 -3.49 -4.50 -28.09
CA ALA A 274 -3.00 -5.44 -29.10
C ALA A 274 -2.72 -6.81 -28.49
N LEU A 275 -2.06 -6.89 -27.33
CA LEU A 275 -1.83 -8.14 -26.62
C LEU A 275 -3.16 -8.84 -26.26
N SER A 276 -4.16 -8.07 -25.82
CA SER A 276 -5.50 -8.59 -25.53
C SER A 276 -6.23 -9.12 -26.77
N GLU A 277 -6.08 -8.50 -27.94
CA GLU A 277 -6.61 -9.02 -29.21
C GLU A 277 -6.05 -10.43 -29.52
N TYR A 278 -4.79 -10.68 -29.18
CA TYR A 278 -4.16 -12.00 -29.29
C TYR A 278 -4.41 -12.90 -28.08
N GLY A 279 -5.32 -12.55 -27.18
CA GLY A 279 -5.70 -13.35 -26.01
C GLY A 279 -4.63 -13.38 -24.91
N ILE A 280 -3.74 -12.38 -24.87
CA ILE A 280 -2.81 -12.11 -23.75
C ILE A 280 -3.50 -11.07 -22.86
N ASP A 281 -4.51 -11.52 -22.13
CA ASP A 281 -5.45 -10.67 -21.38
C ASP A 281 -4.94 -10.26 -19.99
N TYR A 282 -3.66 -10.48 -19.69
CA TYR A 282 -3.02 -10.13 -18.43
C TYR A 282 -1.98 -9.00 -18.56
N ALA A 283 -2.03 -8.25 -19.67
CA ALA A 283 -1.17 -7.08 -19.91
C ALA A 283 -1.73 -5.81 -19.26
N VAL A 284 -0.85 -4.97 -18.72
CA VAL A 284 -1.18 -3.66 -18.14
C VAL A 284 -0.12 -2.62 -18.49
N ALA A 285 -0.48 -1.33 -18.46
CA ALA A 285 0.46 -0.25 -18.74
C ALA A 285 0.42 0.89 -17.71
N ALA A 286 1.60 1.41 -17.37
CA ALA A 286 1.76 2.66 -16.61
C ALA A 286 1.68 3.86 -17.57
N LEU A 287 0.73 4.76 -17.36
CA LEU A 287 0.30 5.71 -18.39
C LEU A 287 1.11 7.03 -18.40
N GLY A 288 2.16 7.07 -19.21
CA GLY A 288 2.96 8.29 -19.41
C GLY A 288 3.83 8.67 -18.20
N THR A 289 4.12 7.68 -17.35
CA THR A 289 5.02 7.75 -16.20
C THR A 289 5.78 6.44 -16.08
N ALA A 290 6.94 6.45 -15.43
CA ALA A 290 7.58 5.20 -15.01
C ALA A 290 6.66 4.42 -14.05
N THR A 291 6.82 3.09 -14.01
CA THR A 291 6.12 2.24 -13.05
C THR A 291 6.50 2.64 -11.63
N THR A 292 5.50 2.86 -10.77
CA THR A 292 5.68 3.37 -9.41
C THR A 292 5.72 2.24 -8.36
N LEU A 293 6.01 2.60 -7.11
CA LEU A 293 5.91 1.68 -5.98
C LEU A 293 4.47 1.20 -5.78
N GLU A 294 3.50 2.09 -5.93
CA GLU A 294 2.07 1.83 -5.76
C GLU A 294 1.52 0.90 -6.85
N HIS A 295 2.03 1.01 -8.08
CA HIS A 295 1.79 0.04 -9.15
C HIS A 295 2.29 -1.34 -8.74
N MET A 296 3.55 -1.46 -8.32
CA MET A 296 4.14 -2.74 -7.91
C MET A 296 3.39 -3.36 -6.72
N GLN A 297 3.00 -2.56 -5.73
CA GLN A 297 2.16 -2.99 -4.61
C GLN A 297 0.80 -3.52 -5.07
N THR A 298 0.16 -2.84 -6.02
CA THR A 298 -1.12 -3.28 -6.60
C THR A 298 -0.94 -4.62 -7.31
N LEU A 299 0.11 -4.77 -8.11
CA LEU A 299 0.36 -5.99 -8.87
C LEU A 299 0.70 -7.17 -7.97
N PHE A 300 1.66 -7.05 -7.06
CA PHE A 300 2.04 -8.14 -6.15
C PHE A 300 0.96 -8.49 -5.13
N ARG A 301 -0.07 -7.66 -4.93
CA ARG A 301 -1.28 -8.04 -4.17
C ARG A 301 -2.22 -8.95 -4.95
N ASN A 302 -2.16 -8.94 -6.28
CA ASN A 302 -3.08 -9.66 -7.15
C ASN A 302 -2.43 -10.85 -7.88
N THR A 303 -1.10 -10.89 -7.96
CA THR A 303 -0.34 -12.00 -8.53
C THR A 303 0.95 -12.28 -7.75
N ASP A 304 1.48 -13.48 -7.90
CA ASP A 304 2.81 -13.87 -7.43
C ASP A 304 3.91 -13.63 -8.47
N LYS A 305 3.55 -13.37 -9.73
CA LYS A 305 4.49 -13.21 -10.84
C LYS A 305 4.21 -11.96 -11.66
N VAL A 306 5.19 -11.07 -11.75
CA VAL A 306 5.16 -9.87 -12.58
C VAL A 306 6.27 -9.98 -13.62
N ILE A 307 5.95 -9.72 -14.89
CA ILE A 307 6.92 -9.64 -15.98
C ILE A 307 6.87 -8.23 -16.55
N CYS A 308 8.01 -7.55 -16.63
CA CYS A 308 8.12 -6.25 -17.27
C CYS A 308 8.65 -6.44 -18.69
N CYS A 309 7.89 -6.02 -19.70
CA CYS A 309 8.27 -6.08 -21.10
C CYS A 309 8.46 -4.66 -21.63
N TYR A 310 9.71 -4.30 -21.88
CA TYR A 310 10.12 -2.96 -22.32
C TYR A 310 10.81 -3.03 -23.67
N ASP A 311 10.84 -1.89 -24.35
CA ASP A 311 11.54 -1.74 -25.61
C ASP A 311 13.05 -2.02 -25.42
N GLY A 312 13.69 -2.54 -26.47
CA GLY A 312 15.12 -2.88 -26.46
C GLY A 312 16.07 -1.70 -26.39
N ASP A 313 15.56 -0.46 -26.46
CA ASP A 313 16.37 0.74 -26.55
C ASP A 313 16.87 1.22 -25.17
N ARG A 314 17.54 2.37 -25.16
CA ARG A 314 18.03 2.96 -23.91
C ARG A 314 16.89 3.41 -22.99
N ALA A 315 15.80 3.92 -23.54
CA ALA A 315 14.66 4.40 -22.76
C ALA A 315 13.95 3.23 -22.06
N GLY A 316 13.72 2.13 -22.76
CA GLY A 316 13.16 0.90 -22.21
C GLY A 316 14.05 0.29 -21.13
N ARG A 317 15.38 0.26 -21.32
CA ARG A 317 16.33 -0.15 -20.26
C ARG A 317 16.28 0.75 -19.02
N ASP A 318 16.18 2.06 -19.20
CA ASP A 318 16.07 3.01 -18.08
C ASP A 318 14.70 2.90 -17.38
N ALA A 319 13.63 2.54 -18.10
CA ALA A 319 12.32 2.23 -17.54
C ALA A 319 12.35 0.94 -16.72
N ALA A 320 12.99 -0.11 -17.25
CA ALA A 320 13.21 -1.38 -16.55
C ALA A 320 13.95 -1.21 -15.24
N TRP A 321 15.01 -0.38 -15.21
CA TRP A 321 15.73 -0.09 -13.97
C TRP A 321 14.83 0.56 -12.91
N ARG A 322 14.04 1.57 -13.29
CA ARG A 322 13.10 2.22 -12.36
C ARG A 322 12.06 1.24 -11.83
N ALA A 323 11.50 0.41 -12.71
CA ALA A 323 10.54 -0.62 -12.31
C ALA A 323 11.17 -1.63 -11.33
N LEU A 324 12.41 -2.04 -11.56
CA LEU A 324 13.17 -2.88 -10.65
C LEU A 324 13.30 -2.23 -9.28
N GLU A 325 13.79 -0.98 -9.20
CA GLU A 325 13.98 -0.25 -7.94
C GLU A 325 12.69 -0.12 -7.13
N HIS A 326 11.57 0.15 -7.80
CA HIS A 326 10.25 0.25 -7.17
C HIS A 326 9.66 -1.12 -6.78
N ALA A 327 10.09 -2.21 -7.42
CA ALA A 327 9.65 -3.56 -7.08
C ALA A 327 10.36 -4.15 -5.87
N LEU A 328 11.63 -3.78 -5.60
CA LEU A 328 12.43 -4.39 -4.52
C LEU A 328 11.71 -4.46 -3.15
N PRO A 329 11.03 -3.40 -2.66
CA PRO A 329 10.31 -3.45 -1.38
C PRO A 329 9.14 -4.43 -1.34
N ASN A 330 8.67 -4.89 -2.50
CA ASN A 330 7.52 -5.78 -2.65
C ASN A 330 7.93 -7.24 -2.91
N LEU A 331 9.22 -7.54 -3.07
CA LEU A 331 9.75 -8.89 -3.30
C LEU A 331 9.80 -9.69 -1.98
N LYS A 332 8.63 -10.14 -1.54
CA LYS A 332 8.45 -11.10 -0.44
C LYS A 332 8.64 -12.54 -0.95
N ASP A 333 8.76 -13.49 -0.02
CA ASP A 333 8.85 -14.92 -0.36
C ASP A 333 7.70 -15.33 -1.30
N GLY A 334 8.04 -16.08 -2.35
CA GLY A 334 7.09 -16.54 -3.36
C GLY A 334 6.74 -15.51 -4.45
N LYS A 335 7.16 -14.24 -4.32
CA LYS A 335 6.99 -13.23 -5.38
C LYS A 335 8.13 -13.31 -6.38
N SER A 336 7.80 -13.23 -7.67
CA SER A 336 8.77 -13.30 -8.78
C SER A 336 8.63 -12.10 -9.71
N LEU A 337 9.78 -11.60 -10.17
CA LEU A 337 9.89 -10.47 -11.09
C LEU A 337 10.83 -10.82 -12.24
N GLY A 338 10.30 -10.76 -13.46
CA GLY A 338 11.07 -11.00 -14.68
C GLY A 338 11.08 -9.78 -15.60
N PHE A 339 12.06 -9.72 -16.48
CA PHE A 339 12.22 -8.66 -17.48
C PHE A 339 12.43 -9.25 -18.87
N VAL A 340 11.74 -8.67 -19.85
CA VAL A 340 11.91 -8.99 -21.26
C VAL A 340 12.26 -7.69 -21.98
N PHE A 341 13.39 -7.69 -22.65
CA PHE A 341 13.81 -6.61 -23.54
C PHE A 341 13.54 -7.04 -24.97
N LEU A 342 12.73 -6.27 -25.69
CA LEU A 342 12.40 -6.56 -27.08
C LEU A 342 13.57 -6.23 -28.02
N PRO A 343 13.59 -6.74 -29.26
CA PRO A 343 14.55 -6.30 -30.27
C PRO A 343 14.44 -4.79 -30.53
N ASP A 344 15.55 -4.15 -30.93
CA ASP A 344 15.57 -2.72 -31.24
C ASP A 344 14.53 -2.37 -32.33
N GLY A 345 13.67 -1.40 -32.04
CA GLY A 345 12.62 -0.94 -32.95
C GLY A 345 11.32 -1.75 -32.93
N GLU A 346 11.21 -2.76 -32.06
CA GLU A 346 9.97 -3.49 -31.80
C GLU A 346 9.34 -3.04 -30.48
N ASP A 347 8.02 -2.91 -30.47
CA ASP A 347 7.17 -2.75 -29.28
C ASP A 347 6.27 -4.00 -29.12
N PRO A 348 5.62 -4.22 -27.96
CA PRO A 348 4.78 -5.40 -27.79
C PRO A 348 3.64 -5.49 -28.82
N ASP A 349 3.04 -4.35 -29.23
CA ASP A 349 2.03 -4.25 -30.29
C ASP A 349 2.55 -4.84 -31.62
N SER A 350 3.65 -4.32 -32.14
CA SER A 350 4.22 -4.76 -33.42
C SER A 350 4.79 -6.18 -33.37
N LEU A 351 5.39 -6.57 -32.24
CA LEU A 351 6.00 -7.89 -32.11
C LEU A 351 4.95 -8.99 -32.06
N VAL A 352 3.90 -8.84 -31.24
CA VAL A 352 2.84 -9.87 -31.16
C VAL A 352 2.11 -10.03 -32.49
N GLN A 353 1.92 -8.95 -33.25
CA GLN A 353 1.36 -9.02 -34.60
C GLN A 353 2.24 -9.80 -35.58
N LYS A 354 3.57 -9.70 -35.46
CA LYS A 354 4.53 -10.40 -36.33
C LYS A 354 4.70 -11.88 -35.97
N GLU A 355 4.81 -12.21 -34.68
CA GLU A 355 5.19 -13.55 -34.23
C GLU A 355 4.03 -14.39 -33.66
N GLY A 356 2.90 -13.75 -33.34
CA GLY A 356 1.73 -14.37 -32.73
C GLY A 356 1.92 -14.73 -31.25
N LYS A 357 0.80 -15.06 -30.60
CA LYS A 357 0.71 -15.35 -29.15
C LYS A 357 1.76 -16.36 -28.68
N GLU A 358 1.83 -17.53 -29.29
CA GLU A 358 2.66 -18.63 -28.79
C GLU A 358 4.15 -18.29 -28.74
N ARG A 359 4.65 -17.56 -29.74
CA ARG A 359 6.07 -17.15 -29.79
C ARG A 359 6.33 -16.02 -28.79
N PHE A 360 5.40 -15.09 -28.67
CA PHE A 360 5.48 -14.02 -27.68
C PHE A 360 5.51 -14.59 -26.26
N GLU A 361 4.62 -15.53 -25.92
CA GLU A 361 4.60 -16.19 -24.60
C GLU A 361 5.86 -17.02 -24.34
N LYS A 362 6.42 -17.69 -25.36
CA LYS A 362 7.73 -18.38 -25.25
C LYS A 362 8.85 -17.40 -24.87
N ARG A 363 8.83 -16.18 -25.41
CA ARG A 363 9.78 -15.13 -25.03
C ARG A 363 9.59 -14.69 -23.58
N LEU A 364 8.34 -14.54 -23.13
CA LEU A 364 8.04 -14.24 -21.73
C LEU A 364 8.50 -15.36 -20.77
N ALA A 365 8.47 -16.61 -21.21
CA ALA A 365 8.97 -17.75 -20.42
C ALA A 365 10.50 -17.72 -20.24
N THR A 366 11.23 -17.05 -21.14
CA THR A 366 12.68 -16.82 -21.04
C THR A 366 13.05 -15.47 -20.44
N ALA A 367 12.12 -14.82 -19.73
CA ALA A 367 12.37 -13.53 -19.09
C ALA A 367 13.59 -13.59 -18.16
N ASP A 368 14.42 -12.54 -18.21
CA ASP A 368 15.56 -12.37 -17.34
C ASP A 368 15.07 -12.09 -15.92
N ASP A 369 15.56 -12.87 -14.96
CA ASP A 369 15.26 -12.66 -13.55
C ASP A 369 15.78 -11.29 -13.08
N TYR A 370 15.06 -10.66 -12.14
CA TYR A 370 15.43 -9.36 -11.58
C TYR A 370 16.88 -9.32 -11.05
N SER A 371 17.41 -10.43 -10.54
CA SER A 371 18.80 -10.52 -10.08
C SER A 371 19.80 -10.33 -11.23
N LYS A 372 19.52 -10.93 -12.40
CA LYS A 372 20.35 -10.78 -13.60
C LYS A 372 20.35 -9.33 -14.08
N VAL A 373 19.17 -8.73 -14.19
CA VAL A 373 19.03 -7.31 -14.61
C VAL A 373 19.74 -6.38 -13.62
N LEU A 374 19.57 -6.60 -12.32
CA LEU A 374 20.22 -5.83 -11.26
C LEU A 374 21.74 -5.83 -11.43
N PHE A 375 22.35 -7.01 -11.50
CA PHE A 375 23.81 -7.12 -11.56
C PHE A 375 24.38 -6.76 -12.92
N SER A 376 23.68 -7.01 -14.05
CA SER A 376 24.11 -6.54 -15.36
C SER A 376 24.25 -5.01 -15.37
N ARG A 377 23.24 -4.29 -14.90
CA ARG A 377 23.24 -2.82 -14.89
C ARG A 377 24.30 -2.24 -13.97
N LEU A 378 24.47 -2.78 -12.75
CA LEU A 378 25.48 -2.29 -11.82
C LEU A 378 26.91 -2.60 -12.30
N SER A 379 27.10 -3.75 -12.95
CA SER A 379 28.41 -4.15 -13.47
C SER A 379 28.84 -3.32 -14.69
N GLU A 380 27.90 -2.88 -15.55
CA GLU A 380 28.19 -1.97 -16.67
C GLU A 380 28.85 -0.65 -16.22
N GLN A 381 28.60 -0.23 -14.97
CA GLN A 381 29.09 1.04 -14.41
C GLN A 381 30.38 0.90 -13.60
N CYS A 382 30.93 -0.32 -13.51
CA CYS A 382 32.06 -0.66 -12.64
C CYS A 382 33.12 -1.50 -13.38
N ASP A 383 34.40 -1.12 -13.25
CA ASP A 383 35.50 -1.98 -13.69
C ASP A 383 35.80 -3.05 -12.62
N LEU A 384 35.21 -4.23 -12.79
CA LEU A 384 35.35 -5.36 -11.87
C LEU A 384 36.76 -5.97 -11.82
N THR A 385 37.68 -5.55 -12.68
CA THR A 385 39.09 -5.97 -12.60
C THR A 385 39.86 -5.21 -11.51
N THR A 386 39.35 -4.06 -11.07
CA THR A 386 39.98 -3.21 -10.05
C THR A 386 39.30 -3.32 -8.69
N ASP A 387 40.06 -3.15 -7.61
CA ASP A 387 39.48 -3.08 -6.26
C ASP A 387 38.54 -1.88 -6.10
N ALA A 388 38.80 -0.77 -6.79
CA ALA A 388 37.94 0.40 -6.81
C ALA A 388 36.56 0.10 -7.43
N GLY A 389 36.53 -0.57 -8.59
CA GLY A 389 35.26 -0.96 -9.22
C GLY A 389 34.50 -2.03 -8.44
N LYS A 390 35.20 -2.99 -7.83
CA LYS A 390 34.57 -3.96 -6.89
C LYS A 390 33.97 -3.27 -5.67
N ALA A 391 34.67 -2.28 -5.11
CA ALA A 391 34.18 -1.50 -3.97
C ALA A 391 32.96 -0.64 -4.35
N LYS A 392 32.94 -0.07 -5.56
CA LYS A 392 31.80 0.67 -6.10
C LYS A 392 30.57 -0.22 -6.28
N LEU A 393 30.72 -1.38 -6.92
CA LEU A 393 29.64 -2.36 -7.08
C LEU A 393 29.04 -2.75 -5.72
N LEU A 394 29.90 -3.01 -4.72
CA LEU A 394 29.47 -3.32 -3.36
C LEU A 394 28.65 -2.17 -2.74
N ALA A 395 29.11 -0.93 -2.87
CA ALA A 395 28.46 0.25 -2.30
C ALA A 395 27.09 0.54 -2.94
N GLU A 396 26.92 0.23 -4.23
CA GLU A 396 25.65 0.44 -4.94
C GLU A 396 24.67 -0.72 -4.76
N ALA A 397 25.15 -1.97 -4.74
CA ALA A 397 24.29 -3.15 -4.62
C ALA A 397 23.68 -3.30 -3.21
N VAL A 398 24.45 -3.05 -2.16
CA VAL A 398 24.01 -3.29 -0.76
C VAL A 398 22.73 -2.50 -0.40
N PRO A 399 22.62 -1.18 -0.68
CA PRO A 399 21.40 -0.42 -0.40
C PRO A 399 20.17 -0.88 -1.19
N LEU A 400 20.36 -1.53 -2.35
CA LEU A 400 19.26 -2.09 -3.13
C LEU A 400 18.82 -3.43 -2.54
N ILE A 401 19.78 -4.30 -2.20
CA ILE A 401 19.50 -5.59 -1.56
C ILE A 401 18.76 -5.40 -0.24
N SER A 402 19.14 -4.40 0.57
CA SER A 402 18.49 -4.14 1.87
C SER A 402 17.04 -3.65 1.78
N LYS A 403 16.57 -3.23 0.61
CA LYS A 403 15.15 -2.89 0.38
C LYS A 403 14.27 -4.13 0.30
N ILE A 404 14.82 -5.31 0.00
CA ILE A 404 14.06 -6.54 -0.22
C ILE A 404 13.64 -7.12 1.14
N PRO A 405 12.36 -7.39 1.40
CA PRO A 405 11.92 -7.92 2.70
C PRO A 405 12.25 -9.40 2.91
N SER A 406 12.40 -10.19 1.83
CA SER A 406 12.74 -11.62 1.91
C SER A 406 14.22 -11.83 2.27
N GLU A 407 14.49 -12.48 3.41
CA GLU A 407 15.84 -12.87 3.82
C GLU A 407 16.47 -13.84 2.80
N PHE A 408 15.69 -14.79 2.27
CA PHE A 408 16.15 -15.73 1.26
C PHE A 408 16.63 -15.03 -0.03
N TYR A 409 15.86 -14.07 -0.53
CA TYR A 409 16.27 -13.29 -1.70
C TYR A 409 17.48 -12.39 -1.42
N GLN A 410 17.56 -11.79 -0.23
CA GLN A 410 18.76 -11.06 0.18
C GLN A 410 20.00 -11.97 0.17
N GLU A 411 19.92 -13.16 0.75
CA GLU A 411 21.03 -14.12 0.81
C GLU A 411 21.49 -14.56 -0.59
N SER A 412 20.54 -14.83 -1.49
CA SER A 412 20.84 -15.21 -2.88
C SER A 412 21.57 -14.09 -3.64
N LEU A 413 21.11 -12.84 -3.50
CA LEU A 413 21.77 -11.68 -4.11
C LEU A 413 23.15 -11.41 -3.49
N LEU A 414 23.28 -11.51 -2.17
CA LEU A 414 24.58 -11.37 -1.50
C LEU A 414 25.57 -12.44 -1.95
N THR A 415 25.12 -13.66 -2.17
CA THR A 415 25.94 -14.75 -2.72
C THR A 415 26.41 -14.45 -4.14
N THR A 416 25.52 -13.91 -4.97
CA THR A 416 25.86 -13.49 -6.34
C THR A 416 26.85 -12.32 -6.35
N LEU A 417 26.62 -11.31 -5.51
CA LEU A 417 27.52 -10.18 -5.31
C LEU A 417 28.91 -10.63 -4.84
N ALA A 418 28.98 -11.55 -3.88
CA ALA A 418 30.23 -12.12 -3.38
C ALA A 418 31.06 -12.75 -4.49
N ARG A 419 30.40 -13.52 -5.37
CA ARG A 419 31.02 -14.15 -6.53
C ARG A 419 31.56 -13.11 -7.51
N LEU A 420 30.81 -12.05 -7.81
CA LEU A 420 31.23 -11.00 -8.75
C LEU A 420 32.46 -10.23 -8.28
N ILE A 421 32.61 -10.00 -6.97
CA ILE A 421 33.76 -9.27 -6.41
C ILE A 421 34.92 -10.19 -5.97
N GLY A 422 34.76 -11.51 -6.08
CA GLY A 422 35.77 -12.49 -5.65
C GLY A 422 35.99 -12.53 -4.14
N ARG A 423 34.93 -12.34 -3.34
CA ARG A 423 34.98 -12.44 -1.86
C ARG A 423 34.08 -13.56 -1.36
N THR A 424 34.29 -13.99 -0.11
CA THR A 424 33.35 -14.91 0.54
C THR A 424 32.16 -14.13 1.10
N ARG A 425 31.02 -14.81 1.22
CA ARG A 425 29.80 -14.25 1.81
C ARG A 425 30.06 -13.74 3.23
N GLU A 426 30.82 -14.50 4.02
CA GLU A 426 31.15 -14.20 5.41
C GLU A 426 31.86 -12.85 5.54
N GLN A 427 32.78 -12.56 4.60
CA GLN A 427 33.51 -11.29 4.53
C GLN A 427 32.61 -10.10 4.19
N LEU A 428 31.50 -10.33 3.49
CA LEU A 428 30.49 -9.31 3.17
C LEU A 428 29.50 -9.09 4.32
N THR A 429 28.98 -10.17 4.89
CA THR A 429 28.08 -10.11 6.06
C THR A 429 28.75 -9.47 7.27
N ALA A 430 30.06 -9.64 7.47
CA ALA A 430 30.79 -8.99 8.56
C ALA A 430 30.84 -7.45 8.44
N LYS A 431 30.83 -6.90 7.21
CA LYS A 431 30.72 -5.44 6.96
C LYS A 431 29.29 -4.92 7.09
N LEU A 432 28.30 -5.75 6.75
CA LEU A 432 26.88 -5.45 6.99
C LEU A 432 26.51 -5.55 8.49
N SER A 433 27.28 -6.35 9.25
CA SER A 433 27.05 -6.65 10.67
C SER A 433 27.98 -5.86 11.58
N SER A 434 27.76 -4.55 11.73
CA SER A 434 28.22 -3.76 12.88
C SER A 434 27.19 -2.67 13.22
N PRO A 435 26.64 -2.58 14.45
CA PRO A 435 26.05 -3.61 15.28
C PRO A 435 24.51 -3.46 15.31
N LYS A 436 23.77 -4.34 14.62
CA LYS A 436 22.39 -4.70 14.99
C LYS A 436 22.20 -6.21 14.82
N LYS A 437 23.05 -6.99 15.48
CA LYS A 437 22.79 -8.42 15.67
C LYS A 437 21.75 -8.59 16.77
N GLN A 438 20.47 -8.61 16.40
CA GLN A 438 19.52 -9.42 17.15
C GLN A 438 19.45 -10.78 16.47
N HIS A 439 20.13 -11.75 17.08
CA HIS A 439 19.95 -13.16 16.81
C HIS A 439 18.45 -13.50 16.88
N ASN A 440 17.85 -13.83 15.74
CA ASN A 440 16.60 -14.54 15.64
C ASN A 440 16.84 -16.00 16.04
N ILE A 441 17.13 -16.22 17.31
CA ILE A 441 16.70 -17.44 17.97
C ILE A 441 15.21 -17.20 18.17
N GLU A 442 14.34 -18.10 17.70
CA GLU A 442 12.93 -18.14 18.10
C GLU A 442 12.85 -18.23 19.62
N ARG A 443 12.92 -17.07 20.27
CA ARG A 443 12.66 -16.92 21.69
C ARG A 443 11.15 -17.00 21.79
N LYS A 444 10.65 -18.12 22.32
CA LYS A 444 9.29 -18.22 22.88
C LYS A 444 8.90 -16.86 23.44
N PHE A 445 7.80 -16.28 22.95
CA PHE A 445 7.35 -14.93 23.28
C PHE A 445 7.27 -14.77 24.81
N LYS A 446 8.36 -14.30 25.44
CA LYS A 446 8.40 -14.06 26.88
C LYS A 446 7.69 -12.74 27.14
N VAL A 447 6.53 -12.84 27.78
CA VAL A 447 5.78 -11.70 28.29
C VAL A 447 6.51 -11.19 29.53
N THR A 448 7.25 -10.09 29.39
CA THR A 448 7.83 -9.35 30.52
C THR A 448 6.73 -8.58 31.25
N PRO A 449 6.94 -8.13 32.51
CA PRO A 449 5.97 -7.28 33.21
C PRO A 449 5.53 -6.06 32.39
N MET A 450 6.47 -5.38 31.72
CA MET A 450 6.14 -4.28 30.80
C MET A 450 5.26 -4.70 29.63
N ARG A 451 5.55 -5.83 28.97
CA ARG A 451 4.71 -6.36 27.88
C ARG A 451 3.34 -6.83 28.37
N ARG A 452 3.26 -7.36 29.60
CA ARG A 452 2.00 -7.72 30.27
C ARG A 452 1.16 -6.47 30.48
N ALA A 453 1.73 -5.41 31.07
CA ALA A 453 1.03 -4.14 31.27
C ALA A 453 0.53 -3.54 29.96
N ILE A 454 1.40 -3.43 28.94
CA ILE A 454 1.02 -2.92 27.60
C ILE A 454 -0.07 -3.81 26.97
N GLY A 455 0.06 -5.13 27.03
CA GLY A 455 -0.90 -6.05 26.45
C GLY A 455 -2.27 -6.02 27.14
N LEU A 456 -2.30 -5.96 28.47
CA LEU A 456 -3.55 -5.83 29.24
C LEU A 456 -4.23 -4.49 28.93
N LEU A 457 -3.48 -3.39 28.93
CA LEU A 457 -4.02 -2.06 28.64
C LEU A 457 -4.52 -1.93 27.19
N LEU A 458 -3.84 -2.57 26.23
CA LEU A 458 -4.25 -2.61 24.83
C LEU A 458 -5.56 -3.41 24.62
N GLN A 459 -5.71 -4.53 25.34
CA GLN A 459 -6.90 -5.38 25.25
C GLN A 459 -8.08 -4.87 26.09
N HIS A 460 -7.79 -4.11 27.16
CA HIS A 460 -8.75 -3.55 28.10
C HIS A 460 -8.42 -2.08 28.40
N PRO A 461 -8.74 -1.15 27.46
CA PRO A 461 -8.36 0.27 27.56
C PRO A 461 -8.86 0.98 28.82
N GLN A 462 -9.97 0.51 29.40
CA GLN A 462 -10.53 1.02 30.64
C GLN A 462 -9.56 0.96 31.83
N LEU A 463 -8.60 0.03 31.81
CA LEU A 463 -7.58 -0.13 32.86
C LEU A 463 -6.67 1.10 32.99
N ALA A 464 -6.66 2.02 32.01
CA ALA A 464 -5.86 3.24 32.05
C ALA A 464 -6.15 4.11 33.29
N HIS A 465 -7.38 4.05 33.81
CA HIS A 465 -7.84 4.83 34.97
C HIS A 465 -7.53 4.17 36.31
N CYS A 466 -7.07 2.91 36.31
CA CYS A 466 -6.82 2.15 37.53
C CYS A 466 -5.45 2.46 38.16
N VAL A 467 -4.58 3.19 37.44
CA VAL A 467 -3.24 3.58 37.87
C VAL A 467 -2.97 5.03 37.48
N ASP A 468 -2.17 5.74 38.29
CA ASP A 468 -1.86 7.15 38.04
C ASP A 468 -1.04 7.35 36.75
N TYR A 469 -1.32 8.44 36.03
CA TYR A 469 -0.53 8.84 34.88
C TYR A 469 0.69 9.66 35.34
N LEU A 470 1.87 9.04 35.24
CA LEU A 470 3.14 9.62 35.71
C LEU A 470 4.10 9.83 34.53
N PRO A 471 4.03 10.97 33.82
CA PRO A 471 4.84 11.21 32.62
C PRO A 471 6.35 11.25 32.91
N ASP A 472 6.75 11.63 34.14
CA ASP A 472 8.15 11.71 34.55
C ASP A 472 8.87 10.35 34.50
N LEU A 473 8.12 9.24 34.56
CA LEU A 473 8.67 7.89 34.39
C LEU A 473 9.27 7.67 32.98
N ALA A 474 8.94 8.49 31.99
CA ALA A 474 9.56 8.42 30.66
C ALA A 474 11.07 8.71 30.68
N HIS A 475 11.55 9.47 31.67
CA HIS A 475 12.98 9.76 31.84
C HIS A 475 13.76 8.58 32.42
N MET A 476 13.06 7.65 33.06
CA MET A 476 13.63 6.38 33.50
C MET A 476 13.81 5.53 32.24
N GLN A 477 15.05 5.22 31.87
CA GLN A 477 15.41 4.52 30.61
C GLN A 477 14.99 3.03 30.59
N LEU A 478 13.81 2.70 31.13
CA LEU A 478 13.24 1.36 31.11
C LEU A 478 12.68 1.03 29.72
N PRO A 479 13.09 -0.11 29.12
CA PRO A 479 12.59 -0.54 27.83
C PRO A 479 11.06 -0.68 27.82
N GLY A 480 10.37 0.04 26.92
CA GLY A 480 8.92 -0.03 26.74
C GLY A 480 8.10 0.95 27.58
N MET A 481 8.70 1.65 28.55
CA MET A 481 7.98 2.61 29.40
C MET A 481 7.37 3.77 28.59
N ALA A 482 8.14 4.35 27.67
CA ALA A 482 7.64 5.42 26.80
C ALA A 482 6.48 4.98 25.89
N LEU A 483 6.41 3.69 25.52
CA LEU A 483 5.28 3.14 24.79
C LEU A 483 4.07 2.95 25.72
N PHE A 484 4.28 2.41 26.91
CA PHE A 484 3.21 2.26 27.91
C PHE A 484 2.54 3.60 28.24
N LEU A 485 3.32 4.63 28.57
CA LEU A 485 2.79 5.96 28.91
C LEU A 485 2.02 6.59 27.75
N ARG A 486 2.54 6.47 26.52
CA ARG A 486 1.85 6.95 25.32
C ARG A 486 0.53 6.21 25.08
N LEU A 487 0.50 4.89 25.33
CA LEU A 487 -0.72 4.09 25.22
C LEU A 487 -1.72 4.45 26.32
N GLN A 488 -1.27 4.60 27.58
CA GLN A 488 -2.11 5.05 28.70
C GLN A 488 -2.69 6.43 28.43
N TYR A 489 -1.87 7.39 28.00
CA TYR A 489 -2.31 8.72 27.63
C TYR A 489 -3.39 8.68 26.53
N THR A 490 -3.19 7.85 25.50
CA THR A 490 -4.17 7.66 24.43
C THR A 490 -5.51 7.14 24.96
N CYS A 491 -5.49 6.22 25.92
CA CYS A 491 -6.69 5.65 26.53
C CYS A 491 -7.39 6.64 27.49
N LEU A 492 -6.62 7.47 28.22
CA LEU A 492 -7.16 8.49 29.13
C LEU A 492 -7.85 9.62 28.37
N GLU A 493 -7.27 10.08 27.26
CA GLU A 493 -7.88 11.09 26.39
C GLU A 493 -9.15 10.58 25.70
N ASN A 494 -9.28 9.26 25.51
CA ASN A 494 -10.37 8.66 24.73
C ASN A 494 -10.96 7.43 25.43
N ALA A 495 -11.82 7.67 26.42
CA ALA A 495 -12.43 6.62 27.25
C ALA A 495 -13.28 5.58 26.48
N GLN A 496 -13.67 5.87 25.23
CA GLN A 496 -14.46 4.98 24.36
C GLN A 496 -13.60 4.11 23.44
N TYR A 497 -12.28 4.24 23.46
CA TYR A 497 -11.42 3.49 22.56
C TYR A 497 -11.44 2.00 22.88
N THR A 498 -11.64 1.20 21.83
CA THR A 498 -11.44 -0.26 21.85
C THR A 498 -10.02 -0.62 21.41
N THR A 499 -9.64 -1.90 21.51
CA THR A 499 -8.37 -2.40 20.96
C THR A 499 -8.19 -2.01 19.48
N ALA A 500 -9.26 -2.03 18.69
CA ALA A 500 -9.23 -1.64 17.27
C ALA A 500 -8.85 -0.16 17.08
N HIS A 501 -9.40 0.74 17.89
CA HIS A 501 -9.08 2.17 17.86
C HIS A 501 -7.61 2.40 18.23
N ILE A 502 -7.13 1.75 19.30
CA ILE A 502 -5.73 1.86 19.72
C ILE A 502 -4.79 1.32 18.64
N LEU A 503 -5.08 0.19 18.01
CA LEU A 503 -4.22 -0.32 16.95
C LEU A 503 -4.17 0.62 15.73
N GLU A 504 -5.32 1.16 15.32
CA GLU A 504 -5.41 2.11 14.20
C GLU A 504 -4.60 3.38 14.48
N SER A 505 -4.72 3.87 15.71
CA SER A 505 -3.97 4.99 16.29
C SER A 505 -2.44 4.88 16.14
N PHE A 506 -1.92 3.65 16.09
CA PHE A 506 -0.49 3.36 15.97
C PHE A 506 -0.09 2.82 14.58
N ARG A 507 -1.00 2.74 13.60
CA ARG A 507 -0.78 2.06 12.29
C ARG A 507 0.51 2.46 11.57
N ASP A 508 0.82 3.76 11.56
CA ASP A 508 2.00 4.31 10.87
C ASP A 508 3.25 4.44 11.77
N THR A 509 3.20 3.86 12.98
CA THR A 509 4.30 3.92 13.95
C THR A 509 5.09 2.62 13.95
N GLN A 510 6.36 2.70 14.36
CA GLN A 510 7.22 1.52 14.56
C GLN A 510 6.69 0.54 15.62
N ASP A 511 5.74 0.98 16.46
CA ASP A 511 5.17 0.20 17.56
C ASP A 511 3.96 -0.66 17.11
N TYR A 512 3.45 -0.48 15.88
CA TYR A 512 2.27 -1.18 15.36
C TYR A 512 2.41 -2.70 15.41
N GLU A 513 3.47 -3.25 14.82
CA GLU A 513 3.69 -4.71 14.75
C GLU A 513 3.85 -5.37 16.14
N PRO A 514 4.61 -4.78 17.09
CA PRO A 514 4.61 -5.24 18.49
C PRO A 514 3.24 -5.22 19.16
N LEU A 515 2.46 -4.14 18.99
CA LEU A 515 1.13 -4.01 19.59
C LEU A 515 0.14 -5.02 18.98
N LYS A 516 0.20 -5.22 17.66
CA LYS A 516 -0.60 -6.24 16.94
C LYS A 516 -0.40 -7.64 17.50
N LYS A 517 0.84 -8.00 17.86
CA LYS A 517 1.15 -9.28 18.55
C LYS A 517 0.58 -9.34 19.98
N LEU A 518 0.59 -8.22 20.71
CA LEU A 518 0.05 -8.16 22.07
C LEU A 518 -1.49 -8.15 22.10
N ALA A 519 -2.15 -7.63 21.06
CA ALA A 519 -3.61 -7.63 20.96
C ALA A 519 -4.21 -9.05 20.86
N THR A 520 -3.41 -9.99 20.33
CA THR A 520 -3.79 -11.41 20.12
C THR A 520 -3.31 -12.33 21.24
N TRP A 521 -2.54 -11.81 22.20
CA TRP A 521 -2.00 -12.57 23.32
C TRP A 521 -3.12 -13.02 24.28
N GLN A 522 -3.21 -14.31 24.57
CA GLN A 522 -4.15 -14.86 25.55
C GLN A 522 -3.55 -14.80 26.96
N HIS A 523 -4.02 -13.87 27.79
CA HIS A 523 -3.51 -13.65 29.14
C HIS A 523 -4.11 -14.59 30.20
N ASN A 524 -5.24 -15.26 29.91
CA ASN A 524 -5.93 -16.20 30.80
C ASN A 524 -6.24 -15.65 32.21
N ILE A 525 -6.56 -14.37 32.31
CA ILE A 525 -6.98 -13.71 33.56
C ILE A 525 -8.50 -13.59 33.54
N HIS A 526 -9.15 -13.96 34.63
CA HIS A 526 -10.60 -13.76 34.78
C HIS A 526 -10.94 -12.27 34.86
N GLU A 527 -12.08 -11.86 34.28
CA GLU A 527 -12.48 -10.44 34.19
C GLU A 527 -12.51 -9.76 35.56
N GLU A 528 -12.96 -10.46 36.60
CA GLU A 528 -13.03 -9.96 37.98
C GLU A 528 -11.64 -9.68 38.60
N ALA A 529 -10.58 -10.30 38.09
CA ALA A 529 -9.22 -10.16 38.58
C ALA A 529 -8.34 -9.24 37.71
N LEU A 530 -8.86 -8.74 36.58
CA LEU A 530 -8.08 -7.96 35.61
C LEU A 530 -7.50 -6.68 36.20
N GLU A 531 -8.32 -5.93 36.96
CA GLU A 531 -7.91 -4.67 37.55
C GLU A 531 -6.79 -4.85 38.59
N GLU A 532 -6.96 -5.80 39.49
CA GLU A 532 -5.97 -6.11 40.54
C GLU A 532 -4.65 -6.63 39.94
N GLU A 533 -4.73 -7.52 38.96
CA GLU A 533 -3.54 -8.01 38.24
C GLU A 533 -2.79 -6.90 37.50
N PHE A 534 -3.53 -5.95 36.91
CA PHE A 534 -2.94 -4.80 36.24
C PHE A 534 -2.25 -3.87 37.22
N LYS A 535 -2.91 -3.51 38.34
CA LYS A 535 -2.33 -2.71 39.44
C LYS A 535 -1.06 -3.35 40.00
N HIS A 536 -1.09 -4.66 40.26
CA HIS A 536 0.10 -5.41 40.72
C HIS A 536 1.24 -5.38 39.69
N THR A 537 0.93 -5.58 38.41
CA THR A 537 1.93 -5.52 37.34
C THR A 537 2.54 -4.12 37.24
N PHE A 538 1.73 -3.06 37.35
CA PHE A 538 2.21 -1.68 37.31
C PHE A 538 3.04 -1.30 38.53
N LYS A 539 2.60 -1.68 39.74
CA LYS A 539 3.36 -1.48 40.98
C LYS A 539 4.75 -2.12 40.91
N PHE A 540 4.83 -3.33 40.35
CA PHE A 540 6.12 -3.98 40.11
C PHE A 540 7.04 -3.18 39.16
N ILE A 541 6.47 -2.57 38.11
CA ILE A 541 7.23 -1.71 37.18
C ILE A 541 7.67 -0.41 37.87
N GLU A 542 6.80 0.20 38.67
CA GLU A 542 7.12 1.40 39.46
C GLU A 542 8.29 1.11 40.42
N ASP A 543 8.25 -0.01 41.14
CA ASP A 543 9.35 -0.43 42.01
C ASP A 543 10.66 -0.62 41.22
N GLN A 544 10.61 -1.15 39.98
CA GLN A 544 11.79 -1.23 39.12
C GLN A 544 12.34 0.15 38.75
N CYS A 545 11.48 1.14 38.47
CA CYS A 545 11.90 2.53 38.21
C CYS A 545 12.65 3.11 39.40
N LEU A 546 12.07 2.97 40.60
CA LEU A 546 12.63 3.49 41.84
C LEU A 546 13.99 2.85 42.13
N ASN A 547 14.12 1.52 41.94
CA ASN A 547 15.40 0.82 42.10
C ASN A 547 16.46 1.31 41.09
N LEU A 548 16.09 1.49 39.81
CA LEU A 548 17.03 1.97 38.77
C LEU A 548 17.52 3.39 39.07
N ARG A 549 16.63 4.26 39.56
CA ARG A 549 16.99 5.63 39.95
C ARG A 549 17.94 5.63 41.14
N LEU A 550 17.65 4.80 42.16
CA LEU A 550 18.53 4.62 43.31
C LEU A 550 19.91 4.12 42.89
N GLU A 551 19.99 3.10 42.03
CA GLU A 551 21.27 2.58 41.51
C GLU A 551 22.06 3.67 40.77
N THR A 552 21.38 4.48 39.95
CA THR A 552 22.00 5.59 39.22
C THR A 552 22.61 6.62 40.16
N LEU A 553 21.89 6.99 41.24
CA LEU A 553 22.40 7.90 42.27
C LEU A 553 23.58 7.28 43.04
N LEU A 554 23.51 5.99 43.38
CA LEU A 554 24.60 5.28 44.05
C LEU A 554 25.87 5.18 43.19
N ILE A 555 25.72 5.02 41.87
CA ILE A 555 26.85 5.04 40.92
C ILE A 555 27.44 6.45 40.87
N LYS A 556 26.59 7.47 40.71
CA LYS A 556 27.03 8.88 40.66
C LYS A 556 27.74 9.31 41.94
N ASP A 557 27.27 8.89 43.10
CA ASP A 557 27.92 9.18 44.38
C ASP A 557 29.37 8.66 44.42
N LYS A 558 29.62 7.49 43.82
CA LYS A 558 30.94 6.88 43.74
C LYS A 558 31.87 7.53 42.70
N THR A 559 31.33 8.17 41.66
CA THR A 559 32.13 8.73 40.56
C THR A 559 32.32 10.24 40.64
N GLU A 560 31.28 10.97 41.00
CA GLU A 560 31.20 12.43 40.92
C GLU A 560 30.76 13.08 42.24
N GLY A 561 30.21 12.30 43.17
CA GLY A 561 29.59 12.77 44.41
C GLY A 561 28.19 13.35 44.19
N LEU A 562 27.30 13.17 45.17
CA LEU A 562 25.94 13.73 45.11
C LEU A 562 25.85 15.15 45.68
N ASN A 563 25.00 15.98 45.08
CA ASN A 563 24.59 17.27 45.63
C ASN A 563 23.57 17.10 46.79
N SER A 564 23.18 18.20 47.45
CA SER A 564 22.25 18.16 48.60
C SER A 564 20.90 17.53 48.28
N ASP A 565 20.35 17.84 47.09
CA ASP A 565 19.03 17.41 46.67
C ASP A 565 19.04 15.93 46.27
N GLU A 566 20.11 15.49 45.61
CA GLU A 566 20.33 14.09 45.23
C GLU A 566 20.60 13.19 46.44
N ARG A 567 21.23 13.71 47.50
CA ARG A 567 21.39 12.98 48.78
C ARG A 567 20.05 12.79 49.48
N LEU A 568 19.22 13.83 49.48
CA LEU A 568 17.86 13.74 50.01
C LEU A 568 17.01 12.76 49.19
N GLU A 569 17.08 12.83 47.86
CA GLU A 569 16.43 11.90 46.93
C GLU A 569 16.86 10.44 47.20
N CYS A 570 18.17 10.19 47.34
CA CYS A 570 18.70 8.87 47.64
C CYS A 570 18.19 8.31 48.98
N ALA A 571 18.11 9.15 50.02
CA ALA A 571 17.56 8.77 51.32
C ALA A 571 16.06 8.43 51.24
N LEU A 572 15.28 9.25 50.54
CA LEU A 572 13.84 9.04 50.33
C LEU A 572 13.56 7.76 49.52
N LEU A 573 14.32 7.52 48.44
CA LEU A 573 14.20 6.31 47.63
C LEU A 573 14.55 5.05 48.43
N THR A 574 15.60 5.11 49.26
CA THR A 574 16.00 4.00 50.14
C THR A 574 14.92 3.69 51.17
N GLN A 575 14.30 4.72 51.76
CA GLN A 575 13.20 4.56 52.70
C GLN A 575 11.94 4.00 52.02
N ALA A 576 11.56 4.51 50.85
CA ALA A 576 10.39 4.08 50.08
C ALA A 576 10.51 2.62 49.60
N LEU A 577 11.69 2.21 49.14
CA LEU A 577 11.96 0.82 48.74
C LEU A 577 12.06 -0.12 49.97
N GLY A 578 12.54 0.40 51.11
CA GLY A 578 12.62 -0.33 52.37
C GLY A 578 11.25 -0.65 52.97
N SER A 579 10.35 0.34 53.03
CA SER A 579 8.98 0.16 53.54
C SER A 579 8.12 -0.75 52.65
N ARG A 580 8.33 -0.69 51.32
CA ARG A 580 7.64 -1.56 50.35
C ARG A 580 8.10 -3.03 50.43
N ARG A 581 9.34 -3.32 50.87
CA ARG A 581 9.84 -4.69 51.08
C ARG A 581 9.34 -5.36 52.37
N THR A 582 8.93 -4.58 53.38
CA THR A 582 8.45 -5.11 54.66
C THR A 582 6.93 -5.31 54.72
N GLY A 583 6.21 -5.11 53.61
CA GLY A 583 4.77 -5.40 53.53
C GLY A 583 3.90 -4.54 54.46
N GLN A 584 4.33 -3.32 54.79
CA GLN A 584 3.49 -2.35 55.51
C GLN A 584 3.08 -1.23 54.56
N ASN A 585 2.06 -1.52 53.76
CA ASN A 585 0.91 -0.66 53.43
C ASN A 585 -0.05 -1.43 52.52
#